data_AF-A0A848FUA4-F1
#
_entry.id   AF-A0A848FUA4-F1
#
_cell.length_a   1.000
_cell.length_b   1.000
_cell.length_c   1.000
_cell.angle_alpha   90.00
_cell.angle_beta   90.00
_cell.angle_gamma   90.00
#
_symmetry.space_group_name_H-M   'P 1'
#
loop_
_entity.id
_entity.type
_entity.pdbx_description
1 polymer ?
#
loop_
_entity_poly.entity_id
_entity_poly.type
_entity_poly.pdbx_seq_one_letter_code
_entity_poly.pdbx_strand_id
1 'polypeptide(L)'
;MNQAAIEKYQTVLSILKEKIREARRRATDTVNTELLKIHWETGKIIAEQEINEGWGSKVIDKLSKDLKSEFNDMKGFSPRNLRYMRDFFTAYPEFPVINYSVGQTILQVPLAKLSWYHHITLLDKVKDSNERAYYICTTAERGWSRNVMVHQIEANLFKRQGNLPSNFATALPPEESELVQQIFKDPYFFEFIYQGDASREKDLEEALTKQITKFLLELGQWFAFLGRQYKVNLRDREFFYDLLFYHTKLKRYVIVELKIGDFQPEHIGKMDFYLKLADDLLRDKNDGNSIGLILCKTKDGVIAEYALRDSKLPIGIAEYKINELLPEHIQRELPEHIQRELPSIEEIEQNLGLEIEAVADPIAQRLEKVKQKLAVRSAGEIEAALDFAGCCKIFDNSFRPLMEKLTATLKEFNPSFVSHNYSWFTGTNTVNDLSTLEQRWKTESAFDTFRGVQYYYQLNGFKFAGTETFDINITLHLVVEKYWYGLKLGGYNNNEVFYKKLCNQYLTEPEIEDISTTIAEQILSDIEKSADARLN
;
A
#
# COMPACT_ATOMS: atom_id res chain seq x y z
N MET A 1 -9.82 -33.76 -14.05
CA MET A 1 -11.18 -33.56 -13.48
C MET A 1 -12.12 -33.18 -14.61
N ASN A 2 -13.35 -33.68 -14.64
CA ASN A 2 -14.39 -33.21 -15.57
C ASN A 2 -14.66 -31.70 -15.33
N GLN A 3 -14.94 -30.94 -16.38
CA GLN A 3 -15.33 -29.51 -16.36
C GLN A 3 -16.33 -29.17 -15.24
N ALA A 4 -17.37 -29.98 -15.08
CA ALA A 4 -18.39 -29.79 -14.03
C ALA A 4 -17.82 -29.94 -12.60
N ALA A 5 -16.79 -30.77 -12.42
CA ALA A 5 -16.11 -30.93 -11.14
C ALA A 5 -15.16 -29.76 -10.84
N ILE A 6 -14.58 -29.13 -11.87
CA ILE A 6 -13.73 -27.94 -11.73
C ILE A 6 -14.58 -26.72 -11.33
N GLU A 7 -15.72 -26.52 -11.97
CA GLU A 7 -16.67 -25.43 -11.63
C GLU A 7 -17.24 -25.60 -10.21
N LYS A 8 -17.58 -26.82 -9.83
CA LYS A 8 -18.03 -27.13 -8.46
C LYS A 8 -16.93 -26.86 -7.43
N TYR A 9 -15.68 -27.23 -7.73
CA TYR A 9 -14.53 -26.94 -6.86
C TYR A 9 -14.29 -25.43 -6.70
N GLN A 10 -14.31 -24.66 -7.80
CA GLN A 10 -14.12 -23.20 -7.75
C GLN A 10 -15.22 -22.50 -6.93
N THR A 11 -16.47 -22.94 -7.08
CA THR A 11 -17.59 -22.46 -6.26
C THR A 11 -17.36 -22.73 -4.78
N VAL A 12 -16.99 -23.96 -4.42
CA VAL A 12 -16.70 -24.34 -3.02
C VAL A 12 -15.52 -23.55 -2.47
N LEU A 13 -14.45 -23.37 -3.26
CA LEU A 13 -13.28 -22.58 -2.87
C LEU A 13 -13.66 -21.10 -2.62
N SER A 14 -14.52 -20.51 -3.47
CA SER A 14 -15.01 -19.14 -3.28
C SER A 14 -15.81 -19.00 -1.99
N ILE A 15 -16.73 -19.94 -1.72
CA ILE A 15 -17.53 -19.96 -0.48
C ILE A 15 -16.62 -20.07 0.75
N LEU A 16 -15.60 -20.94 0.71
CA LEU A 16 -14.65 -21.09 1.82
C LEU A 16 -13.81 -19.83 2.03
N LYS A 17 -13.33 -19.20 0.94
CA LYS A 17 -12.59 -17.93 1.01
C LYS A 17 -13.43 -16.83 1.64
N GLU A 18 -14.70 -16.69 1.24
CA GLU A 18 -15.62 -15.72 1.84
C GLU A 18 -15.87 -16.01 3.32
N LYS A 19 -16.15 -17.27 3.70
CA LYS A 19 -16.29 -17.65 5.12
C LYS A 19 -15.06 -17.30 5.95
N ILE A 20 -13.86 -17.52 5.43
CA ILE A 20 -12.59 -17.17 6.11
C ILE A 20 -12.44 -15.64 6.22
N ARG A 21 -12.74 -14.89 5.16
CA ARG A 21 -12.69 -13.41 5.17
C ARG A 21 -13.67 -12.83 6.18
N GLU A 22 -14.90 -13.34 6.22
CA GLU A 22 -15.91 -12.93 7.18
C GLU A 22 -15.49 -13.25 8.63
N ALA A 23 -14.96 -14.45 8.88
CA ALA A 23 -14.48 -14.83 10.20
C ALA A 23 -13.34 -13.92 10.68
N ARG A 24 -12.39 -13.59 9.79
CA ARG A 24 -11.31 -12.64 10.07
C ARG A 24 -11.86 -11.24 10.35
N ARG A 25 -12.81 -10.74 9.54
CA ARG A 25 -13.44 -9.43 9.76
C ARG A 25 -14.12 -9.37 11.12
N ARG A 26 -14.93 -10.37 11.47
CA ARG A 26 -15.58 -10.45 12.80
C ARG A 26 -14.56 -10.43 13.93
N ALA A 27 -13.48 -11.21 13.82
CA ALA A 27 -12.41 -11.21 14.82
C ALA A 27 -11.75 -9.84 14.96
N THR A 28 -11.44 -9.16 13.85
CA THR A 28 -10.88 -7.81 13.85
C THR A 28 -11.84 -6.80 14.48
N ASP A 29 -13.13 -6.85 14.14
CA ASP A 29 -14.15 -5.94 14.69
C ASP A 29 -14.31 -6.12 16.21
N THR A 30 -14.31 -7.37 16.69
CA THR A 30 -14.35 -7.68 18.13
C THR A 30 -13.10 -7.17 18.83
N VAL A 31 -11.91 -7.43 18.28
CA VAL A 31 -10.64 -6.94 18.86
C VAL A 31 -10.61 -5.41 18.89
N ASN A 32 -11.07 -4.74 17.84
CA ASN A 32 -11.15 -3.28 17.80
C ASN A 32 -12.11 -2.74 18.87
N THR A 33 -13.27 -3.37 19.03
CA THR A 33 -14.27 -2.98 20.04
C THR A 33 -13.70 -3.10 21.45
N GLU A 34 -13.07 -4.22 21.79
CA GLU A 34 -12.44 -4.42 23.11
C GLU A 34 -11.27 -3.47 23.34
N LEU A 35 -10.44 -3.22 22.32
CA LEU A 35 -9.35 -2.24 22.41
C LEU A 35 -9.89 -0.85 22.76
N LEU A 36 -10.92 -0.40 22.03
CA LEU A 36 -11.55 0.89 22.27
C LEU A 36 -12.23 0.97 23.63
N LYS A 37 -12.85 -0.12 24.09
CA LYS A 37 -13.44 -0.21 25.42
C LYS A 37 -12.38 -0.01 26.51
N ILE A 38 -11.23 -0.69 26.41
CA ILE A 38 -10.12 -0.52 27.35
C ILE A 38 -9.62 0.94 27.33
N HIS A 39 -9.49 1.54 26.14
CA HIS A 39 -9.06 2.93 26.00
C HIS A 39 -10.07 3.89 26.65
N TRP A 40 -11.36 3.64 26.45
CA TRP A 40 -12.45 4.41 27.04
C TRP A 40 -12.47 4.30 28.57
N GLU A 41 -12.38 3.08 29.12
CA GLU A 41 -12.35 2.83 30.57
C GLU A 41 -11.11 3.44 31.22
N THR A 42 -9.95 3.33 30.56
CA THR A 42 -8.70 3.99 31.01
C THR A 42 -8.88 5.50 31.02
N GLY A 43 -9.47 6.05 29.96
CA GLY A 43 -9.79 7.48 29.85
C GLY A 43 -10.71 7.97 30.97
N LYS A 44 -11.75 7.20 31.28
CA LYS A 44 -12.68 7.45 32.38
C LYS A 44 -11.95 7.53 33.72
N ILE A 45 -11.13 6.53 34.03
CA ILE A 45 -10.36 6.49 35.28
C ILE A 45 -9.44 7.72 35.37
N ILE A 46 -8.71 8.05 34.30
CA ILE A 46 -7.84 9.23 34.29
C ILE A 46 -8.64 10.51 34.52
N ALA A 47 -9.76 10.70 33.81
CA ALA A 47 -10.60 11.90 33.93
C ALA A 47 -11.20 12.06 35.35
N GLU A 48 -11.66 10.97 35.96
CA GLU A 48 -12.18 10.98 37.34
C GLU A 48 -11.09 11.37 38.34
N GLN A 49 -9.86 10.88 38.16
CA GLN A 49 -8.75 11.21 39.04
C GLN A 49 -8.18 12.62 38.82
N GLU A 50 -8.24 13.16 37.59
CA GLU A 50 -7.94 14.57 37.32
C GLU A 50 -8.87 15.51 38.14
N ILE A 51 -10.15 15.14 38.27
CA ILE A 51 -11.15 15.91 39.03
C ILE A 51 -10.96 15.73 40.55
N ASN A 52 -10.78 14.50 41.02
CA ASN A 52 -10.79 14.18 42.45
C ASN A 52 -9.47 14.50 43.16
N GLU A 53 -8.34 14.28 42.49
CA GLU A 53 -7.01 14.35 43.09
C GLU A 53 -6.09 15.37 42.40
N GLY A 54 -6.58 16.07 41.38
CA GLY A 54 -5.80 17.08 40.65
C GLY A 54 -4.64 16.48 39.85
N TRP A 55 -4.82 15.26 39.31
CA TRP A 55 -3.79 14.61 38.51
C TRP A 55 -3.30 15.51 37.37
N GLY A 56 -2.00 15.80 37.37
CA GLY A 56 -1.35 16.60 36.34
C GLY A 56 -0.50 15.76 35.39
N SER A 57 0.18 16.42 34.45
CA SER A 57 1.07 15.79 33.45
C SER A 57 2.09 14.82 34.05
N LYS A 58 2.66 15.14 35.21
CA LYS A 58 3.64 14.29 35.91
C LYS A 58 3.07 12.94 36.36
N VAL A 59 1.78 12.89 36.71
CA VAL A 59 1.12 11.64 37.13
C VAL A 59 0.86 10.74 35.93
N ILE A 60 0.45 11.33 34.80
CA ILE A 60 0.29 10.61 33.52
C ILE A 60 1.62 10.03 33.04
N ASP A 61 2.73 10.76 33.20
CA ASP A 61 4.06 10.27 32.82
C ASP A 61 4.51 9.08 33.68
N LYS A 62 4.18 9.09 34.98
CA LYS A 62 4.45 7.96 35.88
C LYS A 62 3.57 6.75 35.53
N LEU A 63 2.25 6.96 35.38
CA LEU A 63 1.30 5.93 34.98
C LEU A 63 1.70 5.26 33.66
N SER A 64 2.18 6.06 32.69
CA SER A 64 2.71 5.54 31.42
C SER A 64 3.90 4.60 31.62
N LYS A 65 4.83 4.91 32.52
CA LYS A 65 5.99 4.05 32.81
C LYS A 65 5.56 2.76 33.48
N ASP A 66 4.71 2.86 34.50
CA ASP A 66 4.25 1.71 35.29
C ASP A 66 3.42 0.73 34.43
N LEU A 67 2.52 1.25 33.57
CA LEU A 67 1.76 0.41 32.64
C LEU A 67 2.64 -0.25 31.57
N LYS A 68 3.67 0.43 31.08
CA LYS A 68 4.61 -0.16 30.11
C LYS A 68 5.51 -1.23 30.72
N SER A 69 5.86 -1.13 32.02
CA SER A 69 6.67 -2.16 32.67
C SER A 69 5.87 -3.42 32.92
N GLU A 70 4.59 -3.28 33.30
CA GLU A 70 3.70 -4.42 33.54
C GLU A 70 3.25 -5.10 32.23
N PHE A 71 2.95 -4.31 31.19
CA PHE A 71 2.45 -4.79 29.90
C PHE A 71 3.44 -4.52 28.75
N ASN A 72 4.64 -5.09 28.86
CA ASN A 72 5.75 -4.89 27.92
C ASN A 72 5.45 -5.31 26.46
N ASP A 73 4.59 -6.31 26.27
CA ASP A 73 4.17 -6.82 24.96
C ASP A 73 3.07 -5.96 24.31
N MET A 74 2.44 -5.05 25.06
CA MET A 74 1.35 -4.20 24.60
C MET A 74 1.82 -2.80 24.23
N LYS A 75 1.51 -2.38 23.00
CA LYS A 75 1.71 -1.01 22.53
C LYS A 75 0.50 -0.15 22.89
N GLY A 76 0.72 1.14 23.14
CA GLY A 76 -0.38 2.11 23.36
C GLY A 76 -0.36 2.82 24.72
N PHE A 77 0.56 2.51 25.62
CA PHE A 77 0.65 3.17 26.93
C PHE A 77 1.60 4.38 26.97
N SER A 78 1.76 5.12 25.86
CA SER A 78 2.56 6.35 25.88
C SER A 78 1.82 7.49 26.62
N PRO A 79 2.51 8.48 27.20
CA PRO A 79 1.83 9.57 27.92
C PRO A 79 0.86 10.34 27.02
N ARG A 80 1.24 10.52 25.75
CA ARG A 80 0.37 11.13 24.73
C ARG A 80 -0.88 10.30 24.47
N ASN A 81 -0.76 8.97 24.39
CA ASN A 81 -1.92 8.12 24.14
C ASN A 81 -2.85 8.05 25.35
N LEU A 82 -2.32 8.06 26.58
CA LEU A 82 -3.13 8.17 27.80
C LEU A 82 -3.94 9.48 27.84
N ARG A 83 -3.35 10.60 27.40
CA ARG A 83 -4.08 11.86 27.23
C ARG A 83 -5.20 11.73 26.19
N TYR A 84 -4.94 11.07 25.06
CA TYR A 84 -5.99 10.80 24.08
C TYR A 84 -7.10 9.88 24.62
N MET A 85 -6.78 8.88 25.45
CA MET A 85 -7.78 8.05 26.12
C MET A 85 -8.69 8.90 27.01
N ARG A 86 -8.10 9.81 27.80
CA ARG A 86 -8.83 10.79 28.60
C ARG A 86 -9.73 11.67 27.73
N ASP A 87 -9.17 12.27 26.67
CA ASP A 87 -9.93 13.11 25.72
C ASP A 87 -11.06 12.32 25.03
N PHE A 88 -10.84 11.04 24.74
CA PHE A 88 -11.83 10.14 24.14
C PHE A 88 -13.02 9.91 25.07
N PHE A 89 -12.77 9.62 26.34
CA PHE A 89 -13.86 9.52 27.33
C PHE A 89 -14.59 10.86 27.52
N THR A 90 -13.85 11.96 27.65
CA THR A 90 -14.46 13.29 27.82
C THR A 90 -15.32 13.70 26.63
N ALA A 91 -14.89 13.37 25.41
CA ALA A 91 -15.65 13.64 24.19
C ALA A 91 -16.85 12.71 24.03
N TYR A 92 -16.76 11.48 24.53
CA TYR A 92 -17.77 10.44 24.37
C TYR A 92 -18.07 9.76 25.72
N PRO A 93 -18.94 10.35 26.55
CA PRO A 93 -19.25 9.81 27.87
C PRO A 93 -20.03 8.49 27.86
N GLU A 94 -20.43 8.00 26.69
CA GLU A 94 -21.10 6.72 26.48
C GLU A 94 -20.38 5.91 25.39
N PHE A 95 -20.27 4.59 25.59
CA PHE A 95 -19.62 3.64 24.66
C PHE A 95 -20.39 2.30 24.69
N PRO A 96 -20.53 1.57 23.57
CA PRO A 96 -19.91 1.76 22.25
C PRO A 96 -20.66 2.68 21.28
N VAL A 97 -21.85 3.14 21.68
CA VAL A 97 -22.71 4.03 20.90
C VAL A 97 -23.05 5.22 21.77
N ILE A 98 -23.00 6.42 21.18
CA ILE A 98 -23.44 7.66 21.81
C ILE A 98 -24.57 8.28 20.99
N ASN A 99 -25.55 8.85 21.67
CA ASN A 99 -26.68 9.51 21.04
C ASN A 99 -26.43 11.01 20.94
N TYR A 100 -26.49 11.55 19.72
CA TYR A 100 -26.42 12.99 19.47
C TYR A 100 -27.79 13.51 19.05
N SER A 101 -28.26 14.57 19.70
CA SER A 101 -29.47 15.28 19.27
C SER A 101 -29.12 16.25 18.16
N VAL A 102 -29.56 15.96 16.94
CA VAL A 102 -29.42 16.85 15.78
C VAL A 102 -30.81 17.33 15.41
N GLY A 103 -31.18 18.54 15.85
CA GLY A 103 -32.54 19.06 15.74
C GLY A 103 -33.53 18.21 16.55
N GLN A 104 -34.55 17.65 15.88
CA GLN A 104 -35.53 16.75 16.49
C GLN A 104 -35.16 15.25 16.38
N THR A 105 -34.02 14.92 15.76
CA THR A 105 -33.61 13.54 15.48
C THR A 105 -32.48 13.10 16.41
N ILE A 106 -32.53 11.85 16.86
CA ILE A 106 -31.44 11.21 17.63
C ILE A 106 -30.55 10.44 16.65
N LEU A 107 -29.30 10.88 16.51
CA LEU A 107 -28.27 10.21 15.74
C LEU A 107 -27.52 9.20 16.63
N GLN A 108 -27.58 7.92 16.27
CA GLN A 108 -26.78 6.87 16.92
C GLN A 108 -25.38 6.84 16.29
N VAL A 109 -24.37 7.21 17.06
CA VAL A 109 -22.98 7.31 16.58
C VAL A 109 -22.19 6.05 16.95
N PRO A 110 -21.78 5.22 15.97
CA PRO A 110 -21.19 3.92 16.25
C PRO A 110 -19.67 3.99 16.45
N LEU A 111 -19.22 4.36 17.65
CA LEU A 111 -17.79 4.55 17.96
C LEU A 111 -16.95 3.30 17.70
N ALA A 112 -17.48 2.11 18.00
CA ALA A 112 -16.77 0.84 17.84
C ALA A 112 -16.51 0.42 16.37
N LYS A 113 -17.13 1.09 15.39
CA LYS A 113 -16.93 0.82 13.95
C LYS A 113 -15.70 1.49 13.37
N LEU A 114 -15.13 2.46 14.09
CA LEU A 114 -13.91 3.15 13.70
C LEU A 114 -12.71 2.59 14.47
N SER A 115 -11.50 2.70 13.93
CA SER A 115 -10.29 2.35 14.68
C SER A 115 -9.84 3.48 15.61
N TRP A 116 -9.02 3.14 16.61
CA TRP A 116 -8.45 4.11 17.56
C TRP A 116 -7.81 5.35 16.89
N TYR A 117 -7.08 5.15 15.79
CA TYR A 117 -6.45 6.27 15.08
C TYR A 117 -7.43 7.19 14.35
N HIS A 118 -8.62 6.71 13.96
CA HIS A 118 -9.66 7.59 13.44
C HIS A 118 -10.15 8.53 14.55
N HIS A 119 -10.41 7.98 15.74
CA HIS A 119 -10.85 8.76 16.90
C HIS A 119 -9.84 9.81 17.31
N ILE A 120 -8.54 9.47 17.43
CA ILE A 120 -7.48 10.46 17.68
C ILE A 120 -7.54 11.60 16.66
N THR A 121 -7.63 11.25 15.38
CA THR A 121 -7.61 12.24 14.29
C THR A 121 -8.83 13.17 14.35
N LEU A 122 -10.00 12.62 14.68
CA LEU A 122 -11.24 13.39 14.84
C LEU A 122 -11.19 14.32 16.05
N LEU A 123 -10.64 13.87 17.18
CA LEU A 123 -10.45 14.70 18.39
C LEU A 123 -9.48 15.87 18.12
N ASP A 124 -8.44 15.62 17.33
CA ASP A 124 -7.46 16.65 16.95
C ASP A 124 -8.05 17.68 15.98
N LYS A 125 -8.66 17.21 14.87
CA LYS A 125 -9.07 18.07 13.74
C LYS A 125 -10.47 18.66 13.85
N VAL A 126 -11.42 18.01 14.53
CA VAL A 126 -12.84 18.42 14.54
C VAL A 126 -13.26 18.75 15.96
N LYS A 127 -13.40 20.04 16.27
CA LYS A 127 -13.74 20.51 17.64
C LYS A 127 -15.24 20.48 17.93
N ASP A 128 -16.06 20.79 16.92
CA ASP A 128 -17.52 20.72 17.04
C ASP A 128 -17.99 19.26 17.17
N SER A 129 -18.93 19.03 18.10
CA SER A 129 -19.36 17.68 18.45
C SER A 129 -20.34 17.09 17.43
N ASN A 130 -21.18 17.92 16.80
CA ASN A 130 -22.12 17.49 15.76
C ASN A 130 -21.40 17.17 14.45
N GLU A 131 -20.44 18.00 14.05
CA GLU A 131 -19.58 17.73 12.91
C GLU A 131 -18.77 16.44 13.11
N ARG A 132 -18.25 16.22 14.33
CA ARG A 132 -17.53 14.99 14.65
C ARG A 132 -18.43 13.76 14.57
N ALA A 133 -19.65 13.83 15.12
CA ALA A 133 -20.65 12.78 15.03
C ALA A 133 -20.97 12.43 13.57
N TYR A 134 -21.15 13.44 12.71
CA TYR A 134 -21.36 13.27 11.28
C TYR A 134 -20.20 12.49 10.62
N TYR A 135 -18.95 12.88 10.86
CA TYR A 135 -17.80 12.18 10.25
C TYR A 135 -17.63 10.76 10.80
N ILE A 136 -17.98 10.49 12.06
CA ILE A 136 -17.97 9.12 12.60
C ILE A 136 -18.99 8.25 11.87
N CYS A 137 -20.25 8.69 11.78
CA CYS A 137 -21.29 7.94 11.10
C CYS A 137 -20.92 7.72 9.62
N THR A 138 -20.52 8.78 8.93
CA THR A 138 -20.16 8.71 7.51
C THR A 138 -18.95 7.79 7.28
N THR A 139 -17.94 7.82 8.16
CA THR A 139 -16.78 6.92 8.07
C THR A 139 -17.17 5.47 8.32
N ALA A 140 -18.03 5.20 9.30
CA ALA A 140 -18.50 3.86 9.63
C ALA A 140 -19.35 3.26 8.51
N GLU A 141 -20.24 4.06 7.92
CA GLU A 141 -21.10 3.66 6.81
C GLU A 141 -20.30 3.44 5.52
N ARG A 142 -19.38 4.36 5.22
CA ARG A 142 -18.63 4.35 3.95
C ARG A 142 -17.34 3.53 4.00
N GLY A 143 -16.95 3.05 5.17
CA GLY A 143 -15.70 2.30 5.36
C GLY A 143 -14.47 3.12 5.00
N TRP A 144 -14.48 4.42 5.28
CA TRP A 144 -13.36 5.29 4.94
C TRP A 144 -12.10 4.90 5.71
N SER A 145 -10.97 4.90 5.00
CA SER A 145 -9.68 4.90 5.67
C SER A 145 -9.43 6.24 6.34
N ARG A 146 -8.54 6.27 7.33
CA ARG A 146 -8.20 7.50 8.07
C ARG A 146 -7.80 8.65 7.15
N ASN A 147 -7.03 8.36 6.09
CA ASN A 147 -6.59 9.38 5.16
C ASN A 147 -7.74 9.94 4.31
N VAL A 148 -8.69 9.09 3.91
CA VAL A 148 -9.90 9.54 3.21
C VAL A 148 -10.74 10.42 4.14
N MET A 149 -10.95 10.00 5.39
CA MET A 149 -11.68 10.80 6.38
C MET A 149 -11.00 12.17 6.61
N VAL A 150 -9.68 12.22 6.75
CA VAL A 150 -8.92 13.49 6.89
C VAL A 150 -9.14 14.40 5.71
N HIS A 151 -9.03 13.86 4.49
CA HIS A 151 -9.24 14.64 3.28
C HIS A 151 -10.66 15.23 3.22
N GLN A 152 -11.69 14.45 3.60
CA GLN A 152 -13.07 14.94 3.63
C GLN A 152 -13.31 16.00 4.72
N ILE A 153 -12.61 15.91 5.85
CA ILE A 153 -12.60 16.94 6.90
C ILE A 153 -11.97 18.23 6.37
N GLU A 154 -10.80 18.15 5.74
CA GLU A 154 -10.08 19.29 5.17
C GLU A 154 -10.91 19.96 4.07
N ALA A 155 -11.60 19.15 3.27
CA ALA A 155 -12.54 19.63 2.26
C ALA A 155 -13.89 20.11 2.86
N ASN A 156 -14.07 20.20 4.18
CA ASN A 156 -15.29 20.67 4.85
C ASN A 156 -16.59 20.00 4.36
N LEU A 157 -16.57 18.68 4.11
CA LEU A 157 -17.72 17.96 3.56
C LEU A 157 -19.03 18.20 4.32
N PHE A 158 -18.97 18.21 5.66
CA PHE A 158 -20.13 18.39 6.53
C PHE A 158 -20.98 19.63 6.16
N LYS A 159 -20.34 20.71 5.70
CA LYS A 159 -21.02 21.98 5.37
C LYS A 159 -21.51 22.06 3.92
N ARG A 160 -21.08 21.15 3.05
CA ARG A 160 -21.31 21.19 1.59
C ARG A 160 -22.35 20.19 1.09
N GLN A 161 -22.63 19.16 1.88
CA GLN A 161 -23.57 18.11 1.49
C GLN A 161 -25.02 18.63 1.61
N GLY A 162 -25.85 18.38 0.58
CA GLY A 162 -27.28 18.70 0.64
C GLY A 162 -27.69 20.14 0.30
N ASN A 163 -26.75 21.05 0.03
CA ASN A 163 -27.02 22.47 -0.25
C ASN A 163 -27.16 22.80 -1.76
N LEU A 164 -27.20 21.78 -2.62
CA LEU A 164 -27.25 21.89 -4.07
C LEU A 164 -28.60 22.48 -4.56
N PRO A 165 -28.64 23.55 -5.37
CA PRO A 165 -29.83 23.90 -6.14
C PRO A 165 -30.25 22.76 -7.07
N SER A 166 -31.46 22.24 -6.88
CA SER A 166 -31.97 21.09 -7.61
C SER A 166 -33.49 21.13 -7.73
N ASN A 167 -34.04 20.39 -8.71
CA ASN A 167 -35.46 20.08 -8.80
C ASN A 167 -35.80 18.67 -8.25
N PHE A 168 -34.90 18.04 -7.48
CA PHE A 168 -35.08 16.64 -7.07
C PHE A 168 -36.39 16.41 -6.31
N ALA A 169 -36.81 17.38 -5.49
CA ALA A 169 -38.05 17.30 -4.71
C ALA A 169 -39.32 17.20 -5.57
N THR A 170 -39.28 17.71 -6.80
CA THR A 170 -40.41 17.68 -7.74
C THR A 170 -40.21 16.64 -8.85
N ALA A 171 -38.97 16.27 -9.17
CA ALA A 171 -38.61 15.34 -10.22
C ALA A 171 -38.49 13.87 -9.75
N LEU A 172 -38.38 13.62 -8.44
CA LEU A 172 -38.23 12.28 -7.85
C LEU A 172 -39.26 12.02 -6.73
N PRO A 173 -39.59 10.74 -6.45
CA PRO A 173 -40.35 10.37 -5.25
C PRO A 173 -39.71 10.94 -3.97
N PRO A 174 -40.50 11.34 -2.95
CA PRO A 174 -39.97 12.00 -1.75
C PRO A 174 -38.83 11.25 -1.05
N GLU A 175 -38.96 9.93 -0.90
CA GLU A 175 -37.94 9.07 -0.27
C GLU A 175 -36.62 9.03 -1.08
N GLU A 176 -36.69 9.12 -2.41
CA GLU A 176 -35.52 9.14 -3.28
C GLU A 176 -34.91 10.53 -3.39
N SER A 177 -35.75 11.56 -3.43
CA SER A 177 -35.32 12.96 -3.54
C SER A 177 -34.38 13.34 -2.41
N GLU A 178 -34.73 13.02 -1.16
CA GLU A 178 -33.90 13.36 -0.01
C GLU A 178 -32.53 12.64 -0.08
N LEU A 179 -32.53 11.35 -0.45
CA LEU A 179 -31.30 10.59 -0.63
C LEU A 179 -30.42 11.16 -1.74
N VAL A 180 -31.01 11.54 -2.87
CA VAL A 180 -30.30 12.13 -4.01
C VAL A 180 -29.73 13.50 -3.66
N GLN A 181 -30.50 14.35 -3.00
CA GLN A 181 -30.05 15.66 -2.53
C GLN A 181 -28.84 15.54 -1.61
N GLN A 182 -28.85 14.56 -0.70
CA GLN A 182 -27.74 14.33 0.21
C GLN A 182 -26.51 13.72 -0.49
N ILE A 183 -26.61 13.10 -1.67
CA ILE A 183 -25.42 12.52 -2.32
C ILE A 183 -24.51 13.60 -2.91
N PHE A 184 -25.10 14.65 -3.48
CA PHE A 184 -24.36 15.69 -4.17
C PHE A 184 -23.86 16.79 -3.22
N LYS A 185 -22.80 17.47 -3.66
CA LYS A 185 -22.10 18.50 -2.89
C LYS A 185 -22.17 19.84 -3.62
N ASP A 186 -22.10 20.94 -2.89
CA ASP A 186 -21.93 22.27 -3.47
C ASP A 186 -21.08 23.15 -2.53
N PRO A 187 -19.91 23.68 -2.95
CA PRO A 187 -19.20 23.40 -4.20
C PRO A 187 -18.42 22.08 -4.17
N TYR A 188 -17.96 21.58 -5.31
CA TYR A 188 -16.96 20.51 -5.43
C TYR A 188 -15.52 21.08 -5.39
N PHE A 189 -14.59 20.44 -4.68
CA PHE A 189 -13.20 20.89 -4.60
C PHE A 189 -12.25 20.03 -5.41
N PHE A 190 -11.63 20.62 -6.43
CA PHE A 190 -10.65 19.98 -7.30
C PHE A 190 -9.24 20.50 -7.02
N GLU A 191 -8.80 20.37 -5.77
CA GLU A 191 -7.48 20.82 -5.29
C GLU A 191 -6.29 20.17 -6.02
N PHE A 192 -6.54 19.10 -6.75
CA PHE A 192 -5.58 18.35 -7.55
C PHE A 192 -5.43 18.87 -8.99
N ILE A 193 -6.19 19.90 -9.37
CA ILE A 193 -6.09 20.58 -10.65
C ILE A 193 -5.42 21.93 -10.40
N TYR A 194 -4.43 22.31 -11.21
CA TYR A 194 -3.84 23.64 -11.15
C TYR A 194 -4.59 24.61 -12.07
N GLN A 195 -4.62 25.90 -11.71
CA GLN A 195 -5.40 26.92 -12.44
C GLN A 195 -5.00 27.07 -13.92
N GLY A 196 -3.80 26.63 -14.33
CA GLY A 196 -3.35 26.57 -15.72
C GLY A 196 -3.80 25.32 -16.50
N ASP A 197 -4.22 24.25 -15.82
CA ASP A 197 -4.58 22.97 -16.44
C ASP A 197 -6.02 22.95 -17.00
N ALA A 198 -6.85 23.94 -16.66
CA ALA A 198 -8.28 23.97 -16.97
C ALA A 198 -8.70 25.28 -17.67
N SER A 199 -8.18 25.50 -18.89
CA SER A 199 -8.49 26.71 -19.67
C SER A 199 -9.78 26.59 -20.50
N ARG A 200 -10.13 25.37 -20.91
CA ARG A 200 -11.34 25.01 -21.68
C ARG A 200 -12.02 23.81 -21.02
N GLU A 201 -13.28 23.58 -21.35
CA GLU A 201 -14.08 22.46 -20.81
C GLU A 201 -13.36 21.11 -21.02
N LYS A 202 -12.78 20.91 -22.21
CA LYS A 202 -11.98 19.73 -22.54
C LYS A 202 -10.74 19.57 -21.65
N ASP A 203 -10.08 20.66 -21.30
CA ASP A 203 -8.88 20.63 -20.47
C ASP A 203 -9.25 20.27 -19.02
N LEU A 204 -10.37 20.82 -18.50
CA LEU A 204 -10.93 20.46 -17.19
C LEU A 204 -11.32 18.98 -17.13
N GLU A 205 -12.01 18.48 -18.15
CA GLU A 205 -12.37 17.06 -18.26
C GLU A 205 -11.13 16.16 -18.26
N GLU A 206 -10.09 16.55 -19.02
CA GLU A 206 -8.84 15.81 -19.09
C GLU A 206 -8.12 15.79 -17.75
N ALA A 207 -8.05 16.92 -17.05
CA ALA A 207 -7.47 17.03 -15.73
C ALA A 207 -8.22 16.18 -14.69
N LEU A 208 -9.56 16.22 -14.70
CA LEU A 208 -10.41 15.39 -13.82
C LEU A 208 -10.20 13.89 -14.09
N THR A 209 -10.11 13.49 -15.36
CA THR A 209 -9.92 12.08 -15.73
C THR A 209 -8.51 11.59 -15.41
N LYS A 210 -7.47 12.41 -15.65
CA LYS A 210 -6.08 12.09 -15.30
C LYS A 210 -5.94 11.79 -13.81
N GLN A 211 -6.76 12.42 -12.97
CA GLN A 211 -6.84 12.21 -11.53
C GLN A 211 -8.17 11.56 -11.10
N ILE A 212 -8.71 10.62 -11.90
CA ILE A 212 -10.04 10.02 -11.68
C ILE A 212 -10.22 9.43 -10.28
N THR A 213 -9.15 8.93 -9.65
CA THR A 213 -9.21 8.42 -8.27
C THR A 213 -9.55 9.53 -7.27
N LYS A 214 -8.90 10.70 -7.39
CA LYS A 214 -9.18 11.85 -6.53
C LYS A 214 -10.54 12.45 -6.83
N PHE A 215 -10.92 12.49 -8.11
CA PHE A 215 -12.26 12.95 -8.50
C PHE A 215 -13.37 12.03 -7.94
N LEU A 216 -13.22 10.70 -8.03
CA LEU A 216 -14.16 9.75 -7.43
C LEU A 216 -14.25 9.89 -5.90
N LEU A 217 -13.12 10.14 -5.22
CA LEU A 217 -13.13 10.43 -3.79
C LEU A 217 -13.93 11.70 -3.48
N GLU A 218 -13.85 12.71 -4.35
CA GLU A 218 -14.59 13.95 -4.18
C GLU A 218 -16.06 13.85 -4.61
N LEU A 219 -16.43 13.00 -5.58
CA LEU A 219 -17.83 12.67 -5.86
C LEU A 219 -18.48 11.89 -4.72
N GLY A 220 -17.75 10.91 -4.16
CA GLY A 220 -18.20 10.09 -3.04
C GLY A 220 -18.27 8.60 -3.36
N GLN A 221 -18.71 7.81 -2.38
CA GLN A 221 -18.82 6.37 -2.53
C GLN A 221 -19.96 5.99 -3.47
N TRP A 222 -19.88 4.80 -4.08
CA TRP A 222 -20.89 4.18 -4.95
C TRP A 222 -20.97 4.72 -6.38
N PHE A 223 -20.24 5.81 -6.70
CA PHE A 223 -20.00 6.22 -8.07
C PHE A 223 -19.04 5.26 -8.77
N ALA A 224 -19.47 4.74 -9.92
CA ALA A 224 -18.65 3.98 -10.85
C ALA A 224 -18.45 4.82 -12.11
N PHE A 225 -17.20 5.08 -12.47
CA PHE A 225 -16.87 5.79 -13.70
C PHE A 225 -17.07 4.87 -14.91
N LEU A 226 -17.90 5.29 -15.87
CA LEU A 226 -18.18 4.52 -17.09
C LEU A 226 -17.41 5.05 -18.30
N GLY A 227 -17.13 6.35 -18.34
CA GLY A 227 -16.30 6.93 -19.40
C GLY A 227 -16.35 8.45 -19.45
N ARG A 228 -15.43 9.02 -20.23
CA ARG A 228 -15.42 10.44 -20.62
C ARG A 228 -15.72 10.57 -22.11
N GLN A 229 -16.23 11.71 -22.54
CA GLN A 229 -16.68 11.94 -23.93
C GLN A 229 -17.48 10.72 -24.44
N TYR A 230 -18.39 10.26 -23.58
CA TYR A 230 -19.08 9.00 -23.80
C TYR A 230 -20.02 9.18 -24.99
N LYS A 231 -19.70 8.48 -26.07
CA LYS A 231 -20.42 8.59 -27.35
C LYS A 231 -21.74 7.84 -27.30
N VAL A 232 -22.81 8.55 -27.61
CA VAL A 232 -24.15 7.99 -27.78
C VAL A 232 -24.66 8.34 -29.16
N ASN A 233 -25.16 7.32 -29.86
CA ASN A 233 -25.69 7.48 -31.21
C ASN A 233 -27.21 7.50 -31.16
N LEU A 234 -27.81 8.55 -31.72
CA LEU A 234 -29.24 8.61 -31.99
C LEU A 234 -29.45 8.73 -33.50
N ARG A 235 -29.85 7.61 -34.12
CA ARG A 235 -29.94 7.48 -35.58
C ARG A 235 -28.55 7.76 -36.21
N ASP A 236 -28.47 8.77 -37.06
CA ASP A 236 -27.26 9.14 -37.81
C ASP A 236 -26.48 10.30 -37.16
N ARG A 237 -26.81 10.67 -35.91
CA ARG A 237 -26.12 11.74 -35.17
C ARG A 237 -25.45 11.21 -33.92
N GLU A 238 -24.28 11.76 -33.65
CA GLU A 238 -23.44 11.40 -32.52
C GLU A 238 -23.53 12.52 -31.47
N PHE A 239 -23.73 12.13 -30.22
CA PHE A 239 -23.76 13.00 -29.05
C PHE A 239 -22.73 12.51 -28.03
N PHE A 240 -22.22 13.43 -27.22
CA PHE A 240 -21.14 13.14 -26.28
C PHE A 240 -21.51 13.66 -24.90
N TYR A 241 -21.47 12.77 -23.91
CA TYR A 241 -21.51 13.15 -22.50
C TYR A 241 -20.09 13.43 -22.02
N ASP A 242 -19.86 14.59 -21.40
CA ASP A 242 -18.50 14.95 -20.91
C ASP A 242 -17.98 13.87 -19.98
N LEU A 243 -18.76 13.52 -18.94
CA LEU A 243 -18.47 12.40 -18.05
C LEU A 243 -19.74 11.59 -17.74
N LEU A 244 -19.63 10.27 -17.80
CA LEU A 244 -20.71 9.34 -17.48
C LEU A 244 -20.34 8.47 -16.29
N PHE A 245 -21.23 8.45 -15.30
CA PHE A 245 -21.12 7.62 -14.11
C PHE A 245 -22.36 6.74 -13.94
N TYR A 246 -22.22 5.70 -13.11
CA TYR A 246 -23.33 4.93 -12.58
C TYR A 246 -23.26 4.91 -11.06
N HIS A 247 -24.37 5.23 -10.40
CA HIS A 247 -24.45 5.20 -8.94
C HIS A 247 -25.00 3.84 -8.48
N THR A 248 -24.10 2.97 -8.05
CA THR A 248 -24.38 1.55 -7.77
C THR A 248 -25.41 1.30 -6.66
N LYS A 249 -25.54 2.21 -5.68
CA LYS A 249 -26.54 2.09 -4.61
C LYS A 249 -27.93 2.57 -5.02
N LEU A 250 -28.00 3.62 -5.86
CA LEU A 250 -29.29 4.15 -6.36
C LEU A 250 -29.76 3.43 -7.62
N LYS A 251 -28.86 2.69 -8.29
CA LYS A 251 -29.07 2.03 -9.57
C LYS A 251 -29.53 2.99 -10.67
N ARG A 252 -28.76 4.06 -10.88
CA ARG A 252 -29.08 5.15 -11.82
C ARG A 252 -27.81 5.62 -12.51
N TYR A 253 -27.93 6.01 -13.77
CA TYR A 253 -26.87 6.73 -14.46
C TYR A 253 -26.80 8.17 -13.95
N VAL A 254 -25.58 8.71 -13.86
CA VAL A 254 -25.33 10.10 -13.50
C VAL A 254 -24.51 10.73 -14.63
N ILE A 255 -25.11 11.68 -15.32
CA ILE A 255 -24.48 12.43 -16.41
C ILE A 255 -23.92 13.72 -15.81
N VAL A 256 -22.62 13.94 -15.97
CA VAL A 256 -21.95 15.14 -15.47
C VAL A 256 -21.53 15.98 -16.67
N GLU A 257 -22.03 17.22 -16.72
CA GLU A 257 -21.68 18.23 -17.73
C GLU A 257 -20.78 19.29 -17.07
N LEU A 258 -19.67 19.63 -17.71
CA LEU A 258 -18.66 20.54 -17.18
C LEU A 258 -18.74 21.92 -17.84
N LYS A 259 -18.62 23.00 -17.05
CA LYS A 259 -18.64 24.38 -17.52
C LYS A 259 -17.55 25.23 -16.86
N ILE A 260 -16.64 25.77 -17.67
CA ILE A 260 -15.54 26.66 -17.20
C ILE A 260 -16.04 28.02 -16.71
N GLY A 261 -17.20 28.46 -17.19
CA GLY A 261 -17.81 29.75 -16.84
C GLY A 261 -19.04 29.61 -15.95
N ASP A 262 -19.72 30.74 -15.79
CA ASP A 262 -20.97 30.85 -15.05
C ASP A 262 -22.05 29.93 -15.63
N PHE A 263 -22.88 29.37 -14.76
CA PHE A 263 -24.09 28.66 -15.18
C PHE A 263 -24.99 29.55 -16.05
N GLN A 264 -25.47 29.00 -17.17
CA GLN A 264 -26.46 29.62 -18.05
C GLN A 264 -27.72 28.73 -18.15
N PRO A 265 -28.94 29.30 -18.19
CA PRO A 265 -30.18 28.53 -18.30
C PRO A 265 -30.23 27.55 -19.47
N GLU A 266 -29.55 27.88 -20.58
CA GLU A 266 -29.46 27.02 -21.78
C GLU A 266 -28.85 25.64 -21.49
N HIS A 267 -28.00 25.53 -20.45
CA HIS A 267 -27.40 24.26 -20.04
C HIS A 267 -28.46 23.23 -19.60
N ILE A 268 -29.60 23.67 -19.06
CA ILE A 268 -30.72 22.79 -18.70
C ILE A 268 -31.28 22.11 -19.94
N GLY A 269 -31.45 22.84 -21.05
CA GLY A 269 -31.98 22.27 -22.29
C GLY A 269 -31.10 21.14 -22.85
N LYS A 270 -29.78 21.31 -22.79
CA LYS A 270 -28.81 20.27 -23.17
C LYS A 270 -28.91 19.06 -22.22
N MET A 271 -28.96 19.30 -20.92
CA MET A 271 -29.04 18.25 -19.91
C MET A 271 -30.35 17.45 -20.00
N ASP A 272 -31.50 18.11 -20.21
CA ASP A 272 -32.79 17.46 -20.41
C ASP A 272 -32.78 16.49 -21.59
N PHE A 273 -32.14 16.92 -22.70
CA PHE A 273 -31.97 16.06 -23.86
C PHE A 273 -31.07 14.85 -23.53
N TYR A 274 -29.96 15.08 -22.82
CA TYR A 274 -29.03 14.02 -22.43
C TYR A 274 -29.63 12.98 -21.51
N LEU A 275 -30.43 13.40 -20.52
CA LEU A 275 -31.10 12.50 -19.59
C LEU A 275 -32.14 11.61 -20.29
N LYS A 276 -32.96 12.19 -21.19
CA LYS A 276 -33.90 11.39 -22.00
C LYS A 276 -33.16 10.36 -22.85
N LEU A 277 -32.08 10.79 -23.49
CA LEU A 277 -31.27 9.92 -24.34
C LEU A 277 -30.65 8.77 -23.54
N ALA A 278 -30.17 9.02 -22.33
CA ALA A 278 -29.61 7.99 -21.46
C ALA A 278 -30.70 7.04 -20.94
N ASP A 279 -31.86 7.56 -20.55
CA ASP A 279 -32.99 6.76 -20.07
C ASP A 279 -33.58 5.85 -21.16
N ASP A 280 -33.48 6.25 -22.43
CA ASP A 280 -33.94 5.45 -23.58
C ASP A 280 -32.90 4.42 -24.06
N LEU A 281 -31.59 4.73 -23.98
CA LEU A 281 -30.54 3.93 -24.61
C LEU A 281 -29.66 3.13 -23.64
N LEU A 282 -29.46 3.61 -22.42
CA LEU A 282 -28.52 3.01 -21.45
C LEU A 282 -29.22 2.26 -20.31
N ARG A 283 -30.43 2.71 -19.96
CA ARG A 283 -31.18 2.23 -18.79
C ARG A 283 -31.78 0.84 -19.01
N ASP A 284 -31.61 -0.06 -18.04
CA ASP A 284 -32.38 -1.32 -17.97
C ASP A 284 -33.63 -1.15 -17.08
N LYS A 285 -34.54 -2.12 -17.12
CA LYS A 285 -35.81 -2.15 -16.36
C LYS A 285 -35.65 -2.01 -14.85
N ASN A 286 -34.47 -2.35 -14.33
CA ASN A 286 -34.15 -2.30 -12.90
C ASN A 286 -33.44 -1.02 -12.48
N ASP A 287 -33.11 -0.14 -13.44
CA ASP A 287 -32.47 1.14 -13.18
C ASP A 287 -33.54 2.23 -13.01
N GLY A 288 -33.32 3.13 -12.07
CA GLY A 288 -34.14 4.33 -11.94
C GLY A 288 -33.82 5.37 -13.01
N ASN A 289 -34.62 6.44 -13.08
CA ASN A 289 -34.36 7.57 -13.97
C ASN A 289 -32.97 8.17 -13.71
N SER A 290 -32.25 8.48 -14.80
CA SER A 290 -30.92 9.06 -14.77
C SER A 290 -30.92 10.45 -14.14
N ILE A 291 -29.81 10.84 -13.53
CA ILE A 291 -29.64 12.14 -12.86
C ILE A 291 -28.61 12.99 -13.61
N GLY A 292 -28.95 14.26 -13.83
CA GLY A 292 -28.05 15.25 -14.42
C GLY A 292 -27.35 16.06 -13.35
N LEU A 293 -26.03 16.23 -13.48
CA LEU A 293 -25.24 17.12 -12.64
C LEU A 293 -24.49 18.11 -13.53
N ILE A 294 -24.75 19.40 -13.37
CA ILE A 294 -24.02 20.46 -14.06
C ILE A 294 -23.00 21.03 -13.07
N LEU A 295 -21.71 20.93 -13.42
CA LEU A 295 -20.61 21.49 -12.64
C LEU A 295 -20.08 22.74 -13.33
N CYS A 296 -20.30 23.90 -12.73
CA CYS A 296 -19.87 25.19 -13.25
C CYS A 296 -18.86 25.88 -12.31
N LYS A 297 -18.09 26.84 -12.82
CA LYS A 297 -17.14 27.59 -11.97
C LYS A 297 -17.86 28.45 -10.92
N THR A 298 -19.03 28.96 -11.28
CA THR A 298 -19.83 29.93 -10.53
C THR A 298 -21.30 29.79 -10.93
N LYS A 299 -22.23 30.07 -10.00
CA LYS A 299 -23.67 30.14 -10.30
C LYS A 299 -24.36 31.21 -9.48
N ASP A 300 -25.39 31.81 -10.07
CA ASP A 300 -26.40 32.53 -9.31
C ASP A 300 -27.48 31.53 -8.88
N GLY A 301 -27.67 31.36 -7.57
CA GLY A 301 -28.64 30.41 -7.01
C GLY A 301 -30.07 30.69 -7.45
N VAL A 302 -30.47 31.96 -7.59
CA VAL A 302 -31.83 32.34 -7.98
C VAL A 302 -32.06 32.01 -9.45
N ILE A 303 -31.09 32.31 -10.31
CA ILE A 303 -31.16 31.98 -11.74
C ILE A 303 -31.20 30.45 -11.93
N ALA A 304 -30.36 29.72 -11.19
CA ALA A 304 -30.33 28.26 -11.20
C ALA A 304 -31.67 27.65 -10.79
N GLU A 305 -32.25 28.11 -9.67
CA GLU A 305 -33.56 27.66 -9.21
C GLU A 305 -34.68 27.98 -10.21
N TYR A 306 -34.66 29.16 -10.83
CA TYR A 306 -35.68 29.54 -11.80
C TYR A 306 -35.61 28.68 -13.07
N ALA A 307 -34.41 28.40 -13.56
CA ALA A 307 -34.19 27.54 -14.73
C ALA A 307 -34.61 26.08 -14.50
N LEU A 308 -34.52 25.60 -13.27
CA LEU A 308 -34.88 24.22 -12.90
C LEU A 308 -36.39 23.97 -12.79
N ARG A 309 -37.23 25.00 -12.64
CA ARG A 309 -38.68 24.86 -12.42
C ARG A 309 -39.42 24.17 -13.55
N ASP A 310 -38.98 24.38 -14.79
CA ASP A 310 -39.66 23.86 -15.98
C ASP A 310 -39.23 22.44 -16.36
N SER A 311 -38.09 21.96 -15.84
CA SER A 311 -37.64 20.59 -16.07
C SER A 311 -38.30 19.61 -15.10
N LYS A 312 -38.77 18.49 -15.64
CA LYS A 312 -39.31 17.35 -14.89
C LYS A 312 -38.29 16.24 -14.65
N LEU A 313 -37.08 16.37 -15.22
CA LEU A 313 -36.01 15.40 -15.08
C LEU A 313 -35.08 15.83 -13.95
N PRO A 314 -34.52 14.88 -13.18
CA PRO A 314 -33.76 15.23 -11.99
C PRO A 314 -32.41 15.84 -12.38
N ILE A 315 -32.27 17.15 -12.14
CA ILE A 315 -31.07 17.92 -12.45
C ILE A 315 -30.61 18.66 -11.18
N GLY A 316 -29.31 18.57 -10.91
CA GLY A 316 -28.61 19.34 -9.90
C GLY A 316 -27.54 20.24 -10.51
N ILE A 317 -27.35 21.43 -9.94
CA ILE A 317 -26.33 22.40 -10.39
C ILE A 317 -25.39 22.70 -9.23
N ALA A 318 -24.10 22.40 -9.39
CA ALA A 318 -23.08 22.67 -8.38
C ALA A 318 -21.97 23.58 -8.92
N GLU A 319 -21.40 24.37 -8.03
CA GLU A 319 -20.12 25.03 -8.29
C GLU A 319 -18.95 24.06 -8.11
N TYR A 320 -17.82 24.34 -8.75
CA TYR A 320 -16.55 23.74 -8.39
C TYR A 320 -15.47 24.80 -8.16
N LYS A 321 -14.52 24.47 -7.29
CA LYS A 321 -13.35 25.30 -6.99
C LYS A 321 -12.07 24.54 -7.30
N ILE A 322 -11.16 25.19 -8.02
CA ILE A 322 -9.83 24.69 -8.37
C ILE A 322 -8.82 25.36 -7.43
N ASN A 323 -7.65 24.76 -7.25
CA ASN A 323 -6.57 25.36 -6.47
C ASN A 323 -6.19 26.73 -7.05
N GLU A 324 -6.52 27.80 -6.32
CA GLU A 324 -6.09 29.17 -6.63
C GLU A 324 -4.68 29.33 -6.06
N LEU A 325 -3.69 29.62 -6.92
CA LEU A 325 -2.38 30.03 -6.43
C LEU A 325 -2.59 31.20 -5.46
N LEU A 326 -1.96 31.10 -4.29
CA LEU A 326 -2.05 32.04 -3.16
C LEU A 326 -2.31 33.48 -3.64
N PRO A 327 -3.37 34.15 -3.17
CA PRO A 327 -3.72 35.49 -3.65
C PRO A 327 -2.55 36.47 -3.43
N GLU A 328 -2.33 37.38 -4.38
CA GLU A 328 -1.16 38.28 -4.44
C GLU A 328 -0.86 39.04 -3.14
N HIS A 329 -1.86 39.26 -2.28
CA HIS A 329 -1.66 39.90 -0.98
C HIS A 329 -0.85 39.06 0.01
N ILE A 330 -0.92 37.72 -0.06
CA ILE A 330 -0.13 36.82 0.79
C ILE A 330 1.33 36.78 0.31
N GLN A 331 1.58 36.94 -1.00
CA GLN A 331 2.95 37.05 -1.54
C GLN A 331 3.68 38.31 -1.03
N ARG A 332 2.95 39.41 -0.81
CA ARG A 332 3.51 40.67 -0.30
C ARG A 332 3.76 40.68 1.21
N GLU A 333 3.06 39.84 1.98
CA GLU A 333 3.20 39.75 3.44
C GLU A 333 4.16 38.65 3.90
N LEU A 334 4.69 37.84 2.98
CA LEU A 334 5.73 36.85 3.27
C LEU A 334 7.05 37.57 3.60
N PRO A 335 7.63 37.40 4.81
CA PRO A 335 8.87 38.05 5.19
C PRO A 335 10.01 37.64 4.24
N GLU A 336 10.91 38.59 3.91
CA GLU A 336 11.97 38.44 2.88
C GLU A 336 12.83 37.17 2.97
N HIS A 337 12.91 36.55 4.17
CA HIS A 337 13.64 35.29 4.35
C HIS A 337 12.94 34.07 3.75
N ILE A 338 11.60 34.08 3.63
CA ILE A 338 10.83 32.99 3.00
C ILE A 338 10.80 33.17 1.48
N GLN A 339 10.84 34.41 0.98
CA GLN A 339 10.95 34.68 -0.47
C GLN A 339 12.28 34.20 -1.08
N ARG A 340 13.36 34.10 -0.27
CA ARG A 340 14.66 33.55 -0.70
C ARG A 340 14.75 32.03 -0.60
N GLU A 341 13.78 31.37 0.05
CA GLU A 341 13.74 29.92 0.24
C GLU A 341 12.64 29.23 -0.60
N LEU A 342 11.82 29.99 -1.32
CA LEU A 342 10.89 29.44 -2.31
C LEU A 342 11.58 29.37 -3.67
N PRO A 343 11.63 28.20 -4.31
CA PRO A 343 12.28 28.05 -5.62
C PRO A 343 11.58 28.94 -6.65
N SER A 344 12.35 29.57 -7.53
CA SER A 344 11.82 30.42 -8.60
C SER A 344 10.98 29.59 -9.59
N ILE A 345 10.12 30.23 -10.40
CA ILE A 345 9.35 29.53 -11.44
C ILE A 345 10.29 28.76 -12.40
N GLU A 346 11.48 29.31 -12.68
CA GLU A 346 12.50 28.67 -13.52
C GLU A 346 13.22 27.51 -12.80
N GLU A 347 13.38 27.56 -11.47
CA GLU A 347 13.88 26.43 -10.66
C GLU A 347 12.80 25.35 -10.46
N ILE A 348 11.53 25.74 -10.39
CA ILE A 348 10.37 24.84 -10.39
C ILE A 348 10.23 24.18 -11.76
N GLU A 349 10.44 24.89 -12.87
CA GLU A 349 10.44 24.36 -14.23
C GLU A 349 11.68 23.51 -14.53
N GLN A 350 12.84 23.79 -13.93
CA GLN A 350 13.99 22.88 -13.98
C GLN A 350 13.75 21.60 -13.17
N ASN A 351 13.12 21.70 -12.00
CA ASN A 351 12.75 20.55 -11.19
C ASN A 351 11.59 19.74 -11.82
N LEU A 352 10.62 20.40 -12.46
CA LEU A 352 9.53 19.77 -13.22
C LEU A 352 10.00 19.25 -14.58
N GLY A 353 10.96 19.90 -15.23
CA GLY A 353 11.59 19.44 -16.46
C GLY A 353 12.37 18.14 -16.27
N LEU A 354 12.93 17.93 -15.08
CA LEU A 354 13.51 16.64 -14.66
C LEU A 354 12.44 15.59 -14.31
N GLU A 355 11.22 15.99 -13.96
CA GLU A 355 10.09 15.07 -13.69
C GLU A 355 9.24 14.73 -14.93
N ILE A 356 9.28 15.53 -15.99
CA ILE A 356 8.42 15.34 -17.19
C ILE A 356 8.98 14.28 -18.16
N GLU A 357 10.28 13.95 -18.14
CA GLU A 357 10.78 12.74 -18.82
C GLU A 357 10.40 11.43 -18.07
N ALA A 358 9.85 11.54 -16.86
CA ALA A 358 9.53 10.40 -16.00
C ALA A 358 8.01 10.18 -15.82
N VAL A 359 7.24 10.11 -16.92
CA VAL A 359 6.01 9.29 -16.89
C VAL A 359 6.41 7.81 -16.99
N ALA A 360 7.13 7.34 -15.98
CA ALA A 360 7.36 5.92 -15.76
C ALA A 360 6.17 5.39 -14.96
N ASP A 361 5.40 4.51 -15.60
CA ASP A 361 4.43 3.55 -15.06
C ASP A 361 4.33 3.50 -13.51
N PRO A 362 3.14 3.60 -12.88
CA PRO A 362 2.97 3.40 -11.43
C PRO A 362 3.63 2.13 -10.88
N ILE A 363 3.79 1.10 -11.71
CA ILE A 363 4.56 -0.11 -11.39
C ILE A 363 6.06 0.20 -11.32
N ALA A 364 6.61 1.02 -12.21
CA ALA A 364 8.01 1.45 -12.24
C ALA A 364 8.39 2.25 -10.98
N GLN A 365 7.55 3.17 -10.49
CA GLN A 365 7.83 3.89 -9.23
C GLN A 365 7.83 2.96 -8.01
N ARG A 366 6.93 1.96 -8.01
CA ARG A 366 6.89 0.95 -6.94
C ARG A 366 8.08 -0.01 -7.05
N LEU A 367 8.50 -0.35 -8.26
CA LEU A 367 9.73 -1.08 -8.56
C LEU A 367 10.96 -0.31 -8.10
N GLU A 368 11.01 1.00 -8.32
CA GLU A 368 12.15 1.83 -7.95
C GLU A 368 12.27 1.96 -6.42
N LYS A 369 11.14 2.10 -5.71
CA LYS A 369 11.11 1.99 -4.25
C LYS A 369 11.54 0.60 -3.74
N VAL A 370 11.23 -0.46 -4.48
CA VAL A 370 11.70 -1.82 -4.14
C VAL A 370 13.19 -1.96 -4.44
N LYS A 371 13.67 -1.46 -5.58
CA LYS A 371 15.10 -1.43 -5.96
C LYS A 371 15.91 -0.62 -4.96
N GLN A 372 15.47 0.57 -4.54
CA GLN A 372 16.12 1.37 -3.50
C GLN A 372 16.19 0.65 -2.16
N LYS A 373 15.15 -0.10 -1.77
CA LYS A 373 15.17 -0.93 -0.55
C LYS A 373 16.11 -2.14 -0.67
N LEU A 374 16.28 -2.69 -1.87
CA LEU A 374 17.16 -3.83 -2.15
C LEU A 374 18.61 -3.41 -2.42
N ALA A 375 18.85 -2.19 -2.91
CA ALA A 375 20.17 -1.61 -3.19
C ALA A 375 21.02 -1.46 -1.92
N VAL A 376 20.39 -1.38 -0.74
CA VAL A 376 21.06 -1.41 0.56
C VAL A 376 21.70 -2.78 0.86
N ARG A 377 21.36 -3.84 0.10
CA ARG A 377 21.79 -5.23 0.36
C ARG A 377 22.46 -5.96 -0.81
N SER A 378 22.51 -5.43 -2.03
CA SER A 378 23.13 -6.14 -3.16
C SER A 378 23.78 -5.19 -4.16
N ALA A 379 25.08 -5.39 -4.39
CA ALA A 379 25.87 -4.66 -5.37
C ALA A 379 25.71 -5.27 -6.78
N GLY A 380 25.15 -4.48 -7.70
CA GLY A 380 25.17 -4.71 -9.15
C GLY A 380 23.80 -4.97 -9.78
N GLU A 381 23.60 -4.44 -10.99
CA GLU A 381 22.43 -4.72 -11.82
C GLU A 381 22.56 -6.09 -12.51
N ILE A 382 21.44 -6.80 -12.64
CA ILE A 382 21.36 -8.09 -13.33
C ILE A 382 21.20 -7.81 -14.83
N GLU A 383 22.26 -7.98 -15.61
CA GLU A 383 22.25 -7.67 -17.06
C GLU A 383 21.68 -8.81 -17.92
N ALA A 384 21.85 -10.08 -17.52
CA ALA A 384 21.34 -11.24 -18.27
C ALA A 384 21.14 -12.48 -17.37
N ALA A 385 20.24 -13.39 -17.78
CA ALA A 385 20.13 -14.70 -17.16
C ALA A 385 21.36 -15.55 -17.49
N LEU A 386 21.82 -16.33 -16.52
CA LEU A 386 22.97 -17.20 -16.67
C LEU A 386 22.72 -18.27 -17.73
N ASP A 387 23.51 -18.23 -18.80
CA ASP A 387 23.56 -19.24 -19.84
C ASP A 387 24.70 -20.24 -19.58
N PHE A 388 24.80 -21.27 -20.43
CA PHE A 388 25.83 -22.30 -20.31
C PHE A 388 27.25 -21.72 -20.37
N ALA A 389 27.48 -20.72 -21.24
CA ALA A 389 28.77 -20.05 -21.37
C ALA A 389 29.15 -19.27 -20.09
N GLY A 390 28.19 -18.57 -19.48
CA GLY A 390 28.36 -17.89 -18.21
C GLY A 390 28.70 -18.85 -17.06
N CYS A 391 28.09 -20.04 -17.04
CA CYS A 391 28.41 -21.06 -16.03
C CYS A 391 29.84 -21.58 -16.16
N CYS A 392 30.30 -21.77 -17.40
CA CYS A 392 31.69 -22.14 -17.66
C CYS A 392 32.63 -21.04 -17.16
N LYS A 393 32.30 -19.75 -17.39
CA LYS A 393 33.08 -18.62 -16.88
C LYS A 393 33.11 -18.54 -15.36
N ILE A 394 31.99 -18.77 -14.67
CA ILE A 394 31.96 -18.82 -13.19
C ILE A 394 32.86 -19.95 -12.68
N PHE A 395 32.81 -21.10 -13.34
CA PHE A 395 33.68 -22.21 -12.96
C PHE A 395 35.16 -21.86 -13.13
N ASP A 396 35.54 -21.35 -14.31
CA ASP A 396 36.93 -21.05 -14.64
C ASP A 396 37.51 -19.91 -13.78
N ASN A 397 36.72 -18.85 -13.52
CA ASN A 397 37.23 -17.64 -12.86
C ASN A 397 36.99 -17.60 -11.34
N SER A 398 36.02 -18.37 -10.82
CA SER A 398 35.69 -18.34 -9.39
C SER A 398 35.89 -19.70 -8.74
N PHE A 399 35.19 -20.73 -9.23
CA PHE A 399 35.11 -21.99 -8.52
C PHE A 399 36.40 -22.81 -8.60
N ARG A 400 37.02 -22.92 -9.77
CA ARG A 400 38.28 -23.66 -9.95
C ARG A 400 39.41 -23.06 -9.10
N PRO A 401 39.70 -21.75 -9.16
CA PRO A 401 40.73 -21.15 -8.30
C PRO A 401 40.44 -21.37 -6.80
N LEU A 402 39.17 -21.25 -6.39
CA LEU A 402 38.76 -21.54 -5.02
C LEU A 402 39.02 -22.99 -4.63
N MET A 403 38.65 -23.96 -5.46
CA MET A 403 38.87 -25.38 -5.18
C MET A 403 40.36 -25.74 -5.12
N GLU A 404 41.19 -25.16 -5.99
CA GLU A 404 42.64 -25.35 -5.97
C GLU A 404 43.25 -24.80 -4.67
N LYS A 405 42.88 -23.57 -4.29
CA LYS A 405 43.33 -22.95 -3.03
C LYS A 405 42.84 -23.72 -1.82
N LEU A 406 41.54 -24.05 -1.76
CA LEU A 406 40.96 -24.79 -0.64
C LEU A 406 41.62 -26.16 -0.48
N THR A 407 41.83 -26.89 -1.58
CA THR A 407 42.54 -28.19 -1.53
C THR A 407 43.96 -28.04 -1.03
N ALA A 408 44.67 -26.96 -1.36
CA ALA A 408 46.00 -26.68 -0.85
C ALA A 408 45.98 -26.37 0.66
N THR A 409 45.08 -25.50 1.12
CA THR A 409 44.92 -25.15 2.54
C THR A 409 44.51 -26.37 3.38
N LEU A 410 43.56 -27.17 2.91
CA LEU A 410 43.05 -28.33 3.67
C LEU A 410 44.05 -29.48 3.78
N LYS A 411 45.04 -29.57 2.88
CA LYS A 411 46.11 -30.57 2.96
C LYS A 411 46.96 -30.43 4.21
N GLU A 412 47.02 -29.25 4.84
CA GLU A 412 47.78 -29.03 6.07
C GLU A 412 47.25 -29.87 7.24
N PHE A 413 45.96 -30.22 7.25
CA PHE A 413 45.36 -31.06 8.29
C PHE A 413 45.64 -32.55 8.10
N ASN A 414 45.91 -32.99 6.87
CA ASN A 414 46.01 -34.40 6.49
C ASN A 414 47.01 -35.22 7.33
N PRO A 415 48.22 -34.73 7.65
CA PRO A 415 49.17 -35.48 8.47
C PRO A 415 48.64 -35.84 9.85
N SER A 416 47.71 -35.04 10.40
CA SER A 416 47.12 -35.24 11.74
C SER A 416 46.01 -36.30 11.78
N PHE A 417 45.58 -36.83 10.63
CA PHE A 417 44.53 -37.85 10.54
C PHE A 417 45.04 -39.15 9.93
N VAL A 418 44.43 -40.28 10.28
CA VAL A 418 44.78 -41.62 9.80
C VAL A 418 44.58 -41.74 8.30
N SER A 419 43.45 -41.22 7.81
CA SER A 419 43.17 -41.16 6.38
C SER A 419 42.38 -39.90 6.04
N HIS A 420 42.43 -39.51 4.78
CA HIS A 420 41.63 -38.42 4.26
C HIS A 420 41.11 -38.79 2.87
N ASN A 421 39.97 -38.22 2.51
CA ASN A 421 39.38 -38.36 1.20
C ASN A 421 38.63 -37.07 0.85
N TYR A 422 38.61 -36.75 -0.44
CA TYR A 422 37.78 -35.69 -0.95
C TYR A 422 37.08 -36.15 -2.21
N SER A 423 35.89 -35.61 -2.44
CA SER A 423 35.12 -35.90 -3.64
C SER A 423 34.20 -34.74 -3.97
N TRP A 424 33.80 -34.65 -5.24
CA TRP A 424 32.78 -33.73 -5.70
C TRP A 424 31.54 -34.51 -6.10
N PHE A 425 30.38 -34.04 -5.65
CA PHE A 425 29.08 -34.58 -5.98
C PHE A 425 28.37 -33.65 -6.97
N THR A 426 28.03 -34.20 -8.13
CA THR A 426 27.37 -33.51 -9.23
C THR A 426 26.03 -34.19 -9.55
N GLY A 427 25.01 -33.92 -8.73
CA GLY A 427 23.66 -34.47 -8.89
C GLY A 427 23.53 -35.96 -8.55
N THR A 428 23.95 -36.85 -9.45
CA THR A 428 23.90 -38.33 -9.27
C THR A 428 25.27 -38.99 -9.37
N ASN A 429 26.32 -38.20 -9.58
CA ASN A 429 27.67 -38.71 -9.81
C ASN A 429 28.64 -38.17 -8.77
N THR A 430 29.61 -39.01 -8.40
CA THR A 430 30.74 -38.65 -7.55
C THR A 430 32.01 -38.66 -8.39
N VAL A 431 32.81 -37.61 -8.26
CA VAL A 431 34.08 -37.41 -8.98
C VAL A 431 35.18 -37.16 -7.95
N ASN A 432 36.38 -37.73 -8.16
CA ASN A 432 37.48 -37.67 -7.19
C ASN A 432 38.68 -36.85 -7.67
N ASP A 433 38.62 -36.25 -8.86
CA ASP A 433 39.65 -35.35 -9.38
C ASP A 433 39.04 -34.11 -10.07
N LEU A 434 39.76 -32.99 -9.99
CA LEU A 434 39.27 -31.70 -10.48
C LEU A 434 39.15 -31.66 -12.02
N SER A 435 39.96 -32.45 -12.74
CA SER A 435 39.96 -32.47 -14.20
C SER A 435 38.71 -33.14 -14.78
N THR A 436 38.28 -34.25 -14.18
CA THR A 436 37.02 -34.92 -14.52
C THR A 436 35.82 -34.05 -14.14
N LEU A 437 35.90 -33.29 -13.03
CA LEU A 437 34.87 -32.34 -12.65
C LEU A 437 34.73 -31.23 -13.69
N GLU A 438 35.85 -30.66 -14.13
CA GLU A 438 35.89 -29.62 -15.17
C GLU A 438 35.26 -30.12 -16.48
N GLN A 439 35.62 -31.32 -16.93
CA GLN A 439 35.05 -31.92 -18.15
C GLN A 439 33.53 -32.08 -18.04
N ARG A 440 33.03 -32.58 -16.90
CA ARG A 440 31.58 -32.73 -16.68
C ARG A 440 30.88 -31.38 -16.59
N TRP A 441 31.48 -30.40 -15.92
CA TRP A 441 30.91 -29.07 -15.80
C TRP A 441 30.79 -28.37 -17.16
N LYS A 442 31.77 -28.58 -18.04
CA LYS A 442 31.79 -28.05 -19.42
C LYS A 442 30.98 -28.90 -20.41
N THR A 443 30.08 -29.76 -19.93
CA THR A 443 29.14 -30.52 -20.77
C THR A 443 27.73 -29.95 -20.62
N GLU A 444 27.09 -29.56 -21.73
CA GLU A 444 25.78 -28.88 -21.72
C GLU A 444 24.68 -29.70 -21.02
N SER A 445 24.64 -31.02 -21.23
CA SER A 445 23.68 -31.91 -20.56
C SER A 445 23.83 -31.96 -19.04
N ALA A 446 25.04 -31.72 -18.52
CA ALA A 446 25.29 -31.71 -17.08
C ALA A 446 24.65 -30.49 -16.43
N PHE A 447 24.74 -29.33 -17.09
CA PHE A 447 24.15 -28.07 -16.63
C PHE A 447 22.63 -28.13 -16.50
N ASP A 448 21.94 -28.79 -17.45
CA ASP A 448 20.49 -28.97 -17.38
C ASP A 448 20.08 -29.90 -16.22
N THR A 449 20.92 -30.86 -15.87
CA THR A 449 20.63 -31.86 -14.84
C THR A 449 20.98 -31.42 -13.42
N PHE A 450 21.95 -30.52 -13.22
CA PHE A 450 22.29 -30.01 -11.89
C PHE A 450 22.83 -28.57 -11.92
N ARG A 451 22.38 -27.77 -10.97
CA ARG A 451 22.69 -26.34 -10.84
C ARG A 451 23.70 -26.03 -9.72
N GLY A 452 24.61 -26.95 -9.45
CA GLY A 452 25.58 -26.81 -8.36
C GLY A 452 26.44 -28.05 -8.11
N VAL A 453 27.52 -27.87 -7.36
CA VAL A 453 28.46 -28.93 -6.98
C VAL A 453 28.60 -28.95 -5.47
N GLN A 454 28.63 -30.14 -4.88
CA GLN A 454 29.00 -30.30 -3.47
C GLN A 454 30.43 -30.81 -3.40
N TYR A 455 31.30 -30.11 -2.71
CA TYR A 455 32.64 -30.57 -2.37
C TYR A 455 32.60 -31.17 -0.97
N TYR A 456 32.95 -32.44 -0.88
CA TYR A 456 33.01 -33.17 0.38
C TYR A 456 34.48 -33.45 0.71
N TYR A 457 34.88 -33.06 1.91
CA TYR A 457 36.21 -33.29 2.45
C TYR A 457 36.09 -33.98 3.80
N GLN A 458 36.71 -35.15 3.92
CA GLN A 458 36.60 -36.01 5.08
C GLN A 458 37.99 -36.35 5.61
N LEU A 459 38.16 -36.13 6.91
CA LEU A 459 39.36 -36.38 7.68
C LEU A 459 39.00 -37.43 8.73
N ASN A 460 39.56 -38.64 8.61
CA ASN A 460 39.17 -39.77 9.45
C ASN A 460 40.27 -40.14 10.45
N GLY A 461 39.85 -40.30 11.70
CA GLY A 461 40.68 -40.75 12.79
C GLY A 461 41.82 -39.80 13.13
N PHE A 462 41.52 -38.77 13.92
CA PHE A 462 42.56 -37.87 14.45
C PHE A 462 43.62 -38.64 15.27
N LYS A 463 44.89 -38.60 14.82
CA LYS A 463 45.97 -39.47 15.30
C LYS A 463 46.38 -39.25 16.75
N PHE A 464 46.23 -38.02 17.25
CA PHE A 464 46.68 -37.66 18.60
C PHE A 464 45.69 -38.03 19.72
N ALA A 465 44.51 -38.56 19.39
CA ALA A 465 43.47 -38.91 20.37
C ALA A 465 43.53 -40.37 20.89
N GLY A 466 44.49 -41.20 20.44
CA GLY A 466 44.63 -42.57 20.94
C GLY A 466 43.41 -43.47 20.66
N THR A 467 42.77 -44.02 21.70
CA THR A 467 41.56 -44.86 21.58
C THR A 467 40.28 -44.07 21.28
N GLU A 468 40.33 -42.74 21.32
CA GLU A 468 39.18 -41.85 21.16
C GLU A 468 39.24 -41.07 19.84
N THR A 469 39.55 -41.77 18.76
CA THR A 469 39.61 -41.19 17.43
C THR A 469 38.27 -40.56 17.02
N PHE A 470 38.35 -39.47 16.26
CA PHE A 470 37.18 -38.82 15.69
C PHE A 470 37.43 -38.34 14.28
N ASP A 471 36.32 -38.12 13.57
CA ASP A 471 36.30 -37.74 12.17
C ASP A 471 35.77 -36.31 12.03
N ILE A 472 36.31 -35.58 11.06
CA ILE A 472 35.85 -34.25 10.69
C ILE A 472 35.39 -34.29 9.24
N ASN A 473 34.16 -33.82 9.01
CA ASN A 473 33.51 -33.81 7.71
C ASN A 473 33.12 -32.40 7.33
N ILE A 474 33.49 -31.99 6.12
CA ILE A 474 33.18 -30.68 5.57
C ILE A 474 32.41 -30.89 4.29
N THR A 475 31.29 -30.22 4.16
CA THR A 475 30.56 -30.16 2.90
C THR A 475 30.43 -28.71 2.46
N LEU A 476 30.92 -28.38 1.28
CA LEU A 476 30.80 -27.06 0.68
C LEU A 476 29.92 -27.17 -0.57
N HIS A 477 28.79 -26.48 -0.58
CA HIS A 477 27.87 -26.45 -1.70
C HIS A 477 28.09 -25.17 -2.51
N LEU A 478 28.49 -25.31 -3.77
CA LEU A 478 28.32 -24.28 -4.78
C LEU A 478 26.88 -24.34 -5.29
N VAL A 479 26.15 -23.25 -5.11
CA VAL A 479 24.80 -23.07 -5.62
C VAL A 479 24.87 -22.09 -6.79
N VAL A 480 24.35 -22.51 -7.95
CA VAL A 480 24.29 -21.67 -9.15
C VAL A 480 22.83 -21.46 -9.52
N GLU A 481 22.33 -20.25 -9.33
CA GLU A 481 20.97 -19.88 -9.71
C GLU A 481 20.96 -19.05 -10.99
N LYS A 482 19.76 -18.76 -11.48
CA LYS A 482 19.55 -18.05 -12.75
C LYS A 482 20.27 -16.69 -12.85
N TYR A 483 20.58 -16.04 -11.73
CA TYR A 483 21.14 -14.68 -11.70
C TYR A 483 22.26 -14.47 -10.66
N TRP A 484 22.53 -15.47 -9.82
CA TRP A 484 23.56 -15.39 -8.79
C TRP A 484 24.14 -16.77 -8.54
N TYR A 485 25.37 -16.82 -8.03
CA TYR A 485 25.95 -18.03 -7.46
C TYR A 485 26.48 -17.75 -6.07
N GLY A 486 26.61 -18.80 -5.26
CA GLY A 486 27.08 -18.65 -3.91
C GLY A 486 27.55 -19.95 -3.28
N LEU A 487 28.11 -19.82 -2.08
CA LEU A 487 28.69 -20.91 -1.32
C LEU A 487 27.92 -21.12 -0.01
N LYS A 488 27.71 -22.38 0.32
CA LYS A 488 27.07 -22.81 1.56
C LYS A 488 27.90 -23.89 2.23
N LEU A 489 28.16 -23.76 3.53
CA LEU A 489 28.75 -24.81 4.34
C LEU A 489 27.67 -25.75 4.88
N GLY A 490 27.94 -27.05 4.84
CA GLY A 490 27.04 -28.12 5.27
C GLY A 490 27.33 -28.52 6.71
N GLY A 491 26.36 -28.26 7.58
CA GLY A 491 26.28 -28.62 9.00
C GLY A 491 24.87 -28.25 9.51
N TYR A 492 24.36 -28.98 10.51
CA TYR A 492 22.96 -28.93 10.97
C TYR A 492 22.30 -27.53 10.95
N ASN A 493 21.12 -27.45 10.34
CA ASN A 493 20.17 -26.33 10.31
C ASN A 493 20.57 -24.99 9.68
N ASN A 494 21.80 -24.79 9.19
CA ASN A 494 22.13 -23.50 8.56
C ASN A 494 21.86 -23.54 7.05
N ASN A 495 20.76 -22.89 6.63
CA ASN A 495 20.36 -22.75 5.21
C ASN A 495 20.89 -21.46 4.57
N GLU A 496 21.72 -20.68 5.28
CA GLU A 496 22.22 -19.41 4.78
C GLU A 496 23.43 -19.59 3.87
N VAL A 497 23.39 -18.92 2.72
CA VAL A 497 24.51 -18.78 1.79
C VAL A 497 25.45 -17.74 2.40
N PHE A 498 26.62 -18.16 2.85
CA PHE A 498 27.57 -17.26 3.53
C PHE A 498 28.34 -16.39 2.55
N TYR A 499 28.40 -16.78 1.27
CA TYR A 499 29.04 -16.01 0.24
C TYR A 499 28.19 -15.98 -1.03
N LYS A 500 27.86 -14.79 -1.56
CA LYS A 500 26.93 -14.62 -2.68
C LYS A 500 27.42 -13.57 -3.67
N LYS A 501 27.45 -13.91 -4.96
CA LYS A 501 27.83 -13.02 -6.07
C LYS A 501 26.81 -13.07 -7.19
N LEU A 502 26.71 -11.96 -7.93
CA LEU A 502 25.97 -11.96 -9.20
C LEU A 502 26.75 -12.76 -10.25
N CYS A 503 26.03 -13.32 -11.22
CA CYS A 503 26.61 -14.14 -12.28
C CYS A 503 27.63 -13.41 -13.18
N ASN A 504 27.62 -12.08 -13.20
CA ASN A 504 28.58 -11.24 -13.91
C ASN A 504 29.80 -10.84 -13.06
N GLN A 505 29.86 -11.28 -11.80
CA GLN A 505 30.98 -11.00 -10.89
C GLN A 505 31.75 -12.28 -10.56
N TYR A 506 33.07 -12.21 -10.59
CA TYR A 506 33.93 -13.34 -10.23
C TYR A 506 34.53 -13.14 -8.83
N LEU A 507 34.94 -14.24 -8.20
CA LEU A 507 35.68 -14.19 -6.94
C LEU A 507 37.05 -13.55 -7.20
N THR A 508 37.41 -12.57 -6.39
CA THR A 508 38.75 -12.00 -6.39
C THR A 508 39.69 -12.85 -5.53
N GLU A 509 41.01 -12.74 -5.73
CA GLU A 509 41.99 -13.46 -4.91
C GLU A 509 41.82 -13.23 -3.40
N PRO A 510 41.59 -11.99 -2.89
CA PRO A 510 41.36 -11.77 -1.46
C PRO A 510 40.10 -12.50 -0.95
N GLU A 511 39.05 -12.57 -1.76
CA GLU A 511 37.81 -13.26 -1.38
C GLU A 511 38.00 -14.78 -1.35
N ILE A 512 38.80 -15.33 -2.28
CA ILE A 512 39.18 -16.74 -2.26
C ILE A 512 39.99 -17.09 -1.01
N GLU A 513 40.91 -16.19 -0.61
CA GLU A 513 41.71 -16.36 0.61
C GLU A 513 40.83 -16.34 1.86
N ASP A 514 39.91 -15.36 1.95
CA ASP A 514 38.98 -15.19 3.06
C ASP A 514 38.06 -16.41 3.23
N ILE A 515 37.50 -16.90 2.12
CA ILE A 515 36.67 -18.12 2.12
C ILE A 515 37.48 -19.33 2.58
N SER A 516 38.70 -19.51 2.04
CA SER A 516 39.55 -20.65 2.39
C SER A 516 39.96 -20.63 3.86
N THR A 517 40.26 -19.44 4.38
CA THR A 517 40.62 -19.20 5.79
C THR A 517 39.43 -19.49 6.70
N THR A 518 38.25 -18.97 6.38
CA THR A 518 37.02 -19.21 7.14
C THR A 518 36.72 -20.71 7.26
N ILE A 519 36.90 -21.47 6.18
CA ILE A 519 36.68 -22.93 6.21
C ILE A 519 37.73 -23.63 7.06
N ALA A 520 39.00 -23.23 6.97
CA ALA A 520 40.08 -23.79 7.79
C ALA A 520 39.86 -23.50 9.29
N GLU A 521 39.42 -22.30 9.65
CA GLU A 521 39.06 -21.93 11.03
C GLU A 521 37.89 -22.77 11.56
N GLN A 522 36.88 -23.04 10.72
CA GLN A 522 35.76 -23.91 11.10
C GLN A 522 36.24 -25.34 11.42
N ILE A 523 37.18 -25.89 10.63
CA ILE A 523 37.78 -27.20 10.90
C ILE A 523 38.52 -27.20 12.23
N LEU A 524 39.32 -26.17 12.48
CA LEU A 524 40.04 -26.02 13.75
C LEU A 524 39.07 -26.00 14.92
N SER A 525 37.99 -25.21 14.83
CA SER A 525 36.95 -25.17 15.84
C SER A 525 36.27 -26.52 16.07
N ASP A 526 36.03 -27.30 15.02
CA ASP A 526 35.41 -28.62 15.14
C ASP A 526 36.37 -29.68 15.68
N ILE A 527 37.67 -29.57 15.40
CA ILE A 527 38.73 -30.37 16.02
C ILE A 527 38.82 -30.05 17.52
N GLU A 528 38.86 -28.76 17.89
CA GLU A 528 38.91 -28.31 19.29
C GLU A 528 37.71 -28.81 20.08
N LYS A 529 36.49 -28.59 19.58
CA LYS A 529 35.26 -29.09 20.21
C LYS A 529 35.26 -30.60 20.37
N SER A 530 35.72 -31.32 19.34
CA SER A 530 35.78 -32.78 19.36
C SER A 530 36.82 -33.32 20.35
N ALA A 531 37.93 -32.59 20.54
CA ALA A 531 38.93 -32.89 21.54
C ALA A 531 38.41 -32.59 22.96
N ASP A 532 37.82 -31.42 23.17
CA ASP A 532 37.27 -31.00 24.48
C ASP A 532 36.14 -31.91 24.96
N ALA A 533 35.27 -32.37 24.05
CA ALA A 533 34.18 -33.28 24.37
C ALA A 533 34.65 -34.70 24.77
N ARG A 534 35.92 -35.01 24.55
CA ARG A 534 36.54 -36.32 24.86
C ARG A 534 37.51 -36.23 26.05
N LEU A 535 38.02 -35.04 26.35
CA LEU A 535 38.81 -34.76 27.55
C LEU A 535 37.96 -34.60 28.83
N ASN A 536 36.64 -34.40 28.70
CA ASN A 536 35.65 -34.35 29.79
C ASN A 536 34.85 -35.64 29.86
#